data_AF-A0A914C4B1-F1
#
_entry.id   AF-A0A914C4B1-F1
#
_cell.length_a   1.000
_cell.length_b   1.000
_cell.length_c   1.000
_cell.angle_alpha   90.00
_cell.angle_beta   90.00
_cell.angle_gamma   90.00
#
_symmetry.space_group_name_H-M   'P 1'
#
loop_
_entity.id
_entity.type
_entity.pdbx_description
1 polymer ?
#
loop_
_entity_poly.entity_id
_entity_poly.type
_entity_poly.pdbx_seq_one_letter_code
_entity_poly.pdbx_strand_id
1 'polypeptide(L)'
;MKCSYFFRLEGFLPPYTRHGIFFFCGMELAWNAFIMAINQKFLDLATKILPVSYKMFDDTVAKNNKGFIWSDVELVQLNMYQTKLYCMWTVSTIIILYAMLCCVPQFCVTEDRNGKDITFCIKRPIVGYLMAPVLVILILMGIGVFLWQWLSCQSDYELFRSLFKKSVKEERFLSELEFRLNCIADEKELHRNGSSYWECDSTIERSILGSRWLNPLFYINIIWHLIMFMGFGFVNKEYRRLFKRNSKNPCDEDDSSQTFI
;
A
#
# COMPACT_ATOMS: atom_id res chain seq x y z
N MET A 1 -36.63 6.53 23.05
CA MET A 1 -35.31 6.10 22.55
C MET A 1 -34.69 7.23 21.74
N LYS A 2 -33.64 7.90 22.25
CA LYS A 2 -32.96 9.00 21.56
C LYS A 2 -31.78 8.46 20.76
N CYS A 3 -32.02 8.10 19.50
CA CYS A 3 -30.98 7.80 18.52
C CYS A 3 -30.43 9.14 17.95
N SER A 4 -29.81 9.96 18.79
CA SER A 4 -29.22 11.27 18.37
C SER A 4 -27.77 11.47 18.82
N TYR A 5 -27.15 10.49 19.47
CA TYR A 5 -25.78 10.62 19.97
C TYR A 5 -24.69 10.10 19.01
N PHE A 6 -25.06 9.38 17.95
CA PHE A 6 -24.10 8.71 17.06
C PHE A 6 -23.55 9.62 15.94
N PHE A 7 -24.23 10.72 15.59
CA PHE A 7 -23.85 11.60 14.47
C PHE A 7 -23.66 13.09 14.85
N ARG A 8 -23.17 13.40 16.05
CA ARG A 8 -22.59 14.74 16.26
C ARG A 8 -21.20 14.78 15.63
N LEU A 9 -21.08 15.43 14.47
CA LEU A 9 -19.84 15.67 13.70
C LEU A 9 -18.74 16.44 14.47
N GLU A 10 -18.98 16.81 15.73
CA GLU A 10 -18.04 17.57 16.58
C GLU A 10 -16.66 16.90 16.75
N GLY A 11 -16.54 15.59 16.51
CA GLY A 11 -15.28 14.83 16.57
C GLY A 11 -14.49 14.76 15.26
N PHE A 12 -15.08 15.07 14.11
CA PHE A 12 -14.45 14.93 12.78
C PHE A 12 -13.85 16.23 12.24
N LEU A 13 -14.27 17.37 12.80
CA LEU A 13 -13.80 18.69 12.40
C LEU A 13 -12.69 19.19 13.33
N PRO A 14 -11.73 19.98 12.82
CA PRO A 14 -10.68 20.54 13.66
C PRO A 14 -11.26 21.49 14.73
N PRO A 15 -10.51 21.79 15.80
CA PRO A 15 -9.13 21.41 16.06
C PRO A 15 -8.93 19.90 16.29
N TYR A 16 -7.86 19.36 15.70
CA TYR A 16 -7.48 17.96 15.85
C TYR A 16 -6.51 17.81 17.03
N THR A 17 -6.71 16.76 17.82
CA THR A 17 -5.82 16.41 18.94
C THR A 17 -4.58 15.68 18.41
N ARG A 18 -3.42 15.88 19.05
CA ARG A 18 -2.14 15.21 18.70
C ARG A 18 -2.31 13.69 18.61
N HIS A 19 -2.97 13.09 19.59
CA HIS A 19 -3.27 11.67 19.64
C HIS A 19 -4.21 11.22 18.51
N GLY A 20 -5.20 12.04 18.13
CA GLY A 20 -6.07 11.77 17.00
C GLY A 20 -5.32 11.77 15.67
N ILE A 21 -4.46 12.78 15.44
CA ILE A 21 -3.61 12.86 14.23
C ILE A 21 -2.67 11.66 14.18
N PHE A 22 -1.99 11.35 15.29
CA PHE A 22 -1.08 10.21 15.37
C PHE A 22 -1.80 8.88 15.11
N PHE A 23 -2.99 8.68 15.69
CA PHE A 23 -3.78 7.48 15.45
C PHE A 23 -4.12 7.34 13.96
N PHE A 24 -4.70 8.37 13.34
CA PHE A 24 -5.14 8.27 11.95
C PHE A 24 -3.96 8.20 10.98
N CYS A 25 -3.05 9.17 11.02
CA CYS A 25 -1.90 9.23 10.11
C CYS A 25 -0.89 8.11 10.37
N GLY A 26 -0.73 7.64 11.61
CA GLY A 26 0.13 6.49 11.93
C GLY A 26 -0.41 5.17 11.38
N MET A 27 -1.73 4.97 11.46
CA MET A 27 -2.37 3.77 10.90
C MET A 27 -2.38 3.81 9.37
N GLU A 28 -2.58 4.98 8.77
CA GLU A 28 -2.42 5.20 7.32
C GLU A 28 -1.00 4.91 6.85
N LEU A 29 0.01 5.36 7.60
CA LEU A 29 1.42 5.10 7.31
C LEU A 29 1.69 3.59 7.32
N ALA A 30 1.27 2.87 8.36
CA ALA A 30 1.49 1.43 8.47
C ALA A 30 0.80 0.66 7.34
N TRP A 31 -0.46 1.00 7.03
CA TRP A 31 -1.23 0.32 6.00
C TRP A 31 -0.68 0.58 4.59
N ASN A 32 -0.36 1.83 4.26
CA ASN A 32 0.20 2.17 2.96
C ASN A 32 1.62 1.61 2.80
N ALA A 33 2.42 1.53 3.87
CA ALA A 33 3.73 0.86 3.81
C ALA A 33 3.59 -0.64 3.49
N PHE A 34 2.62 -1.32 4.10
CA PHE A 34 2.35 -2.72 3.81
C PHE A 34 1.91 -2.94 2.35
N ILE A 35 0.97 -2.15 1.86
CA ILE A 35 0.49 -2.24 0.47
C ILE A 35 1.60 -1.87 -0.53
N MET A 36 2.40 -0.85 -0.23
CA MET A 36 3.57 -0.48 -1.04
C MET A 36 4.58 -1.64 -1.11
N ALA A 37 4.87 -2.31 0.00
CA ALA A 37 5.81 -3.43 0.04
C ALA A 37 5.33 -4.62 -0.81
N ILE A 38 4.03 -4.94 -0.78
CA ILE A 38 3.44 -5.95 -1.67
C ILE A 38 3.63 -5.54 -3.12
N ASN A 39 3.20 -4.34 -3.49
CA ASN A 39 3.28 -3.87 -4.88
C ASN A 39 4.74 -3.80 -5.38
N GLN A 40 5.69 -3.39 -4.53
CA GLN A 40 7.13 -3.42 -4.84
C GLN A 40 7.58 -4.83 -5.21
N LYS A 41 7.21 -5.84 -4.42
CA LYS A 41 7.60 -7.23 -4.70
C LYS A 41 7.04 -7.76 -6.01
N PHE A 42 5.76 -7.50 -6.28
CA PHE A 42 5.14 -7.91 -7.54
C PHE A 42 5.68 -7.13 -8.73
N LEU A 43 6.04 -5.85 -8.54
CA LEU A 43 6.66 -5.02 -9.56
C LEU A 43 8.07 -5.51 -9.91
N ASP A 44 8.88 -5.85 -8.92
CA ASP A 44 10.22 -6.42 -9.09
C ASP A 44 10.15 -7.77 -9.84
N LEU A 45 9.12 -8.57 -9.59
CA LEU A 45 8.88 -9.83 -10.32
C LEU A 45 8.41 -9.58 -11.76
N ALA A 46 7.43 -8.70 -11.95
CA ALA A 46 6.86 -8.38 -13.26
C ALA A 46 7.92 -7.79 -14.21
N THR A 47 8.75 -6.86 -13.72
CA THR A 47 9.85 -6.25 -14.50
C THR A 47 10.89 -7.27 -14.96
N LYS A 48 11.04 -8.39 -14.26
CA LYS A 48 11.97 -9.47 -14.62
C LYS A 48 11.33 -10.51 -15.54
N ILE A 49 10.09 -10.92 -15.26
CA ILE A 49 9.43 -12.04 -15.94
C ILE A 49 8.75 -11.62 -17.24
N LEU A 50 8.05 -10.48 -17.26
CA LEU A 50 7.26 -10.05 -18.42
C LEU A 50 8.12 -9.87 -19.68
N PRO A 51 9.30 -9.22 -19.64
CA PRO A 51 10.10 -9.05 -20.86
C PRO A 51 10.58 -10.37 -21.46
N VAL A 52 10.88 -11.37 -20.62
CA VAL A 52 11.31 -12.70 -21.09
C VAL A 52 10.10 -13.48 -21.62
N SER A 53 8.95 -13.35 -20.95
CA SER A 53 7.71 -13.98 -21.37
C SER A 53 7.20 -13.42 -22.70
N TYR A 54 7.32 -12.11 -22.94
CA TYR A 54 6.95 -11.51 -24.23
C TYR A 54 7.78 -12.08 -25.38
N LYS A 55 9.11 -12.18 -25.22
CA LYS A 55 9.97 -12.84 -26.22
C LYS A 55 9.58 -14.30 -26.46
N MET A 56 9.21 -15.01 -25.41
CA MET A 56 8.75 -16.40 -25.49
C MET A 56 7.39 -16.51 -26.22
N PHE A 57 6.49 -15.55 -26.02
CA PHE A 57 5.21 -15.48 -26.72
C PHE A 57 5.41 -15.16 -28.21
N ASP A 58 6.25 -14.18 -28.53
CA ASP A 58 6.60 -13.84 -29.91
C ASP A 58 7.21 -15.04 -30.66
N ASP A 59 8.12 -15.78 -30.01
CA ASP A 59 8.72 -16.99 -30.57
C ASP A 59 7.69 -18.11 -30.78
N THR A 60 6.72 -18.24 -29.88
CA THR A 60 5.62 -19.21 -30.02
C THR A 60 4.73 -18.88 -31.22
N VAL A 61 4.46 -17.59 -31.48
CA VAL A 61 3.74 -17.13 -32.68
C VAL A 61 4.55 -17.43 -33.93
N ALA A 62 5.84 -17.14 -33.93
CA ALA A 62 6.73 -17.41 -35.06
C ALA A 62 6.76 -18.90 -35.45
N LYS A 63 6.59 -19.79 -34.46
CA LYS A 63 6.52 -21.24 -34.66
C LYS A 63 5.14 -21.77 -35.09
N ASN A 64 4.17 -20.88 -35.25
CA ASN A 64 2.82 -21.19 -35.72
C ASN A 64 2.12 -22.30 -34.90
N ASN A 65 2.21 -22.20 -33.57
CA ASN A 65 1.57 -23.16 -32.67
C ASN A 65 0.04 -23.03 -32.73
N LYS A 66 -0.67 -24.11 -33.06
CA LYS A 66 -2.13 -24.10 -33.22
C LYS A 66 -2.82 -23.78 -31.89
N GLY A 67 -3.60 -22.70 -31.86
CA GLY A 67 -4.37 -22.29 -30.67
C GLY A 67 -3.64 -21.38 -29.70
N PHE A 68 -2.47 -20.83 -30.09
CA PHE A 68 -1.81 -19.74 -29.40
C PHE A 68 -2.13 -18.42 -30.11
N ILE A 69 -2.73 -17.48 -29.39
CA ILE A 69 -3.01 -16.13 -29.86
C ILE A 69 -2.21 -15.20 -28.95
N TRP A 70 -1.39 -14.35 -29.57
CA TRP A 70 -0.65 -13.30 -28.90
C TRP A 70 -0.73 -12.07 -29.80
N SER A 71 -1.40 -11.04 -29.28
CA SER A 71 -1.83 -9.86 -30.01
C SER A 71 -1.51 -8.57 -29.24
N ASP A 72 -1.56 -7.43 -29.93
CA ASP A 72 -1.32 -6.12 -29.31
C ASP A 72 -2.27 -5.83 -28.14
N VAL A 73 -3.48 -6.40 -28.15
CA VAL A 73 -4.47 -6.22 -27.08
C VAL A 73 -3.99 -6.88 -25.78
N GLU A 74 -3.47 -8.11 -25.88
CA GLU A 74 -2.98 -8.87 -24.73
C GLU A 74 -1.69 -8.25 -24.19
N LEU A 75 -0.82 -7.75 -25.08
CA LEU A 75 0.36 -6.98 -24.73
C LEU A 75 -0.01 -5.70 -23.94
N VAL A 76 -0.98 -4.92 -24.43
CA VAL A 76 -1.45 -3.73 -23.73
C VAL A 76 -2.03 -4.09 -22.36
N GLN A 77 -2.77 -5.19 -22.25
CA GLN A 77 -3.33 -5.62 -20.97
C GLN A 77 -2.25 -5.97 -19.94
N LEU A 78 -1.20 -6.70 -20.32
CA LEU A 78 -0.09 -7.04 -19.43
C LEU A 78 0.78 -5.82 -19.08
N ASN A 79 0.98 -4.90 -20.01
CA ASN A 79 1.64 -3.62 -19.72
C ASN A 79 0.80 -2.74 -18.77
N MET A 80 -0.53 -2.80 -18.90
CA MET A 80 -1.44 -2.12 -17.98
C MET A 80 -1.36 -2.71 -16.57
N TYR A 81 -1.18 -4.02 -16.42
CA TYR A 81 -0.91 -4.65 -15.12
C TYR A 81 0.31 -4.05 -14.44
N GLN A 82 1.44 -3.93 -15.15
CA GLN A 82 2.65 -3.31 -14.61
C GLN A 82 2.42 -1.83 -14.25
N THR A 83 1.64 -1.11 -15.06
CA THR A 83 1.28 0.30 -14.81
C THR A 83 0.47 0.45 -13.53
N LYS A 84 -0.51 -0.43 -13.28
CA LYS A 84 -1.30 -0.44 -12.04
C LYS A 84 -0.41 -0.63 -10.80
N LEU A 85 0.57 -1.53 -10.85
CA LEU A 85 1.54 -1.73 -9.77
C LEU A 85 2.37 -0.47 -9.49
N TYR A 86 2.91 0.17 -10.54
CA TYR A 86 3.65 1.44 -10.42
C TYR A 86 2.77 2.56 -9.84
N CYS A 87 1.53 2.70 -10.30
CA CYS A 87 0.60 3.70 -9.79
C CYS A 87 0.33 3.47 -8.30
N MET A 88 0.05 2.23 -7.89
CA MET A 88 -0.23 1.91 -6.49
C MET A 88 0.98 2.19 -5.60
N TRP A 89 2.18 1.77 -6.03
CA TRP A 89 3.42 2.05 -5.33
C TRP A 89 3.67 3.57 -5.16
N THR A 90 3.45 4.35 -6.22
CA THR A 90 3.68 5.80 -6.22
C THR A 90 2.70 6.51 -5.30
N VAL A 91 1.41 6.19 -5.40
CA VAL A 91 0.37 6.81 -4.56
C VAL A 91 0.58 6.45 -3.09
N SER A 92 0.88 5.19 -2.77
CA SER A 92 1.20 4.80 -1.40
C SER A 92 2.45 5.53 -0.86
N THR A 93 3.49 5.72 -1.68
CA THR A 93 4.66 6.51 -1.29
C THR A 93 4.30 7.95 -0.94
N ILE A 94 3.47 8.61 -1.77
CA ILE A 94 3.00 9.97 -1.51
C ILE A 94 2.18 10.04 -0.21
N ILE A 95 1.28 9.08 0.01
CA ILE A 95 0.49 9.00 1.25
C ILE A 95 1.39 8.85 2.47
N ILE A 96 2.40 7.97 2.42
CA ILE A 96 3.35 7.76 3.51
C ILE A 96 4.12 9.04 3.83
N LEU A 97 4.68 9.70 2.81
CA LEU A 97 5.43 10.96 3.00
C LEU A 97 4.54 12.05 3.59
N TYR A 98 3.29 12.15 3.12
CA TYR A 98 2.34 13.11 3.64
C TYR A 98 1.91 12.79 5.08
N ALA A 99 1.67 11.51 5.40
CA ALA A 99 1.36 11.07 6.75
C ALA A 99 2.53 11.34 7.71
N MET A 100 3.78 11.12 7.28
CA MET A 100 4.98 11.48 8.04
C MET A 100 5.04 12.99 8.28
N LEU A 101 4.77 13.81 7.26
CA LEU A 101 4.72 15.27 7.39
C LEU A 101 3.65 15.73 8.39
N CYS A 102 2.51 15.05 8.47
CA CYS A 102 1.47 15.37 9.45
C CYS A 102 1.78 14.88 10.87
N CYS A 103 2.43 13.72 11.01
CA CYS A 103 2.75 13.10 12.29
C CYS A 103 3.99 13.70 12.96
N VAL A 104 5.13 13.71 12.26
CA VAL A 104 6.46 13.98 12.86
C VAL A 104 6.52 15.33 13.58
N PRO A 105 6.04 16.45 12.99
CA PRO A 105 6.10 17.75 13.68
C PRO A 105 5.38 17.75 15.02
N GLN A 106 4.31 16.96 15.19
CA GLN A 106 3.58 16.89 16.46
C GLN A 106 4.44 16.36 17.62
N PHE A 107 5.54 15.66 17.33
CA PHE A 107 6.43 15.06 18.33
C PHE A 107 7.79 15.75 18.42
N CYS A 108 8.07 16.74 17.58
CA CYS A 108 9.27 17.56 17.69
C CYS A 108 9.10 18.60 18.81
N VAL A 109 9.99 18.55 19.79
CA VAL A 109 10.15 19.54 20.85
C VAL A 109 11.34 20.42 20.48
N THR A 110 11.17 21.74 20.50
CA THR A 110 12.26 22.70 20.33
C THR A 110 12.32 23.66 21.49
N GLU A 111 13.52 23.92 21.98
CA GLU A 111 13.74 24.87 23.06
C GLU A 111 13.71 26.31 22.51
N ASP A 112 12.87 27.17 23.09
CA ASP A 112 12.87 28.60 22.80
C ASP A 112 14.16 29.25 23.31
N ARG A 113 14.45 30.47 22.84
CA ARG A 113 15.51 31.35 23.34
C ARG A 113 15.45 31.62 24.85
N ASN A 114 14.31 31.36 25.47
CA ASN A 114 14.05 31.50 26.91
C ASN A 114 14.14 30.17 27.69
N GLY A 115 14.60 29.07 27.08
CA GLY A 115 14.70 27.76 27.75
C GLY A 115 13.34 27.09 28.00
N LYS A 116 12.31 27.45 27.23
CA LYS A 116 10.98 26.81 27.31
C LYS A 116 10.81 25.83 26.17
N ASP A 117 10.39 24.61 26.50
CA ASP A 117 10.04 23.60 25.51
C ASP A 117 8.80 24.05 24.71
N ILE A 118 8.99 24.26 23.42
CA ILE A 118 7.91 24.51 22.46
C ILE A 118 7.66 23.19 21.72
N THR A 119 6.48 22.61 21.90
CA THR A 119 6.00 21.55 21.01
C THR A 119 5.45 22.16 19.72
N PHE A 120 5.87 21.62 18.56
CA PHE A 120 5.26 21.93 17.26
C PHE A 120 3.90 21.23 17.12
N CYS A 121 2.99 21.45 18.08
CA CYS A 121 1.58 21.22 17.81
C CYS A 121 1.16 22.12 16.65
N ILE A 122 0.27 21.65 15.78
CA ILE A 122 -0.45 22.51 14.83
C ILE A 122 -1.33 23.48 15.66
N LYS A 123 -0.72 24.54 16.21
CA LYS A 123 -1.36 25.54 17.06
C LYS A 123 -2.39 26.35 16.27
N ARG A 124 -2.28 26.37 14.94
CA ARG A 124 -3.19 27.10 14.05
C ARG A 124 -4.25 26.16 13.47
N PRO A 125 -5.53 26.27 13.87
CA PRO A 125 -6.60 25.41 13.33
C PRO A 125 -6.74 25.51 11.81
N ILE A 126 -6.33 26.64 11.21
CA ILE A 126 -6.29 26.88 9.76
C ILE A 126 -5.44 25.82 9.03
N VAL A 127 -4.29 25.43 9.58
CA VAL A 127 -3.42 24.43 8.96
C VAL A 127 -4.09 23.05 8.97
N GLY A 128 -4.82 22.72 10.03
CA GLY A 128 -5.65 21.50 10.08
C GLY A 128 -6.77 21.49 9.04
N TYR A 129 -7.45 22.61 8.83
CA TYR A 129 -8.47 22.75 7.78
C TYR A 129 -7.91 22.62 6.36
N LEU A 130 -6.63 22.93 6.14
CA LEU A 130 -5.96 22.75 4.84
C LEU A 130 -5.41 21.33 4.68
N MET A 131 -4.81 20.75 5.71
CA MET A 131 -4.15 19.44 5.61
C MET A 131 -5.13 18.26 5.55
N ALA A 132 -6.27 18.36 6.24
CA ALA A 132 -7.29 17.30 6.25
C ALA A 132 -7.90 16.98 4.88
N PRO A 133 -8.38 17.96 4.08
CA PRO A 133 -8.94 17.66 2.76
C PRO A 133 -7.89 17.06 1.81
N VAL A 134 -6.63 17.51 1.89
CA VAL A 134 -5.53 16.91 1.11
C VAL A 134 -5.32 15.44 1.47
N LEU A 135 -5.29 15.10 2.76
CA LEU A 135 -5.17 13.71 3.21
C LEU A 135 -6.34 12.85 2.71
N VAL A 136 -7.57 13.36 2.79
CA VAL A 136 -8.76 12.65 2.30
C VAL A 136 -8.67 12.42 0.79
N ILE A 137 -8.25 13.40 0.00
CA ILE A 137 -8.06 13.25 -1.45
C ILE A 137 -7.01 12.18 -1.74
N LEU A 138 -5.89 12.17 -1.02
CA LEU A 138 -4.84 11.17 -1.20
C LEU A 138 -5.33 9.76 -0.86
N ILE A 139 -6.08 9.59 0.23
CA ILE A 139 -6.68 8.31 0.62
C ILE A 139 -7.68 7.84 -0.44
N LEU A 140 -8.56 8.73 -0.91
CA LEU A 140 -9.51 8.39 -1.99
C LEU A 140 -8.80 8.00 -3.28
N MET A 141 -7.69 8.67 -3.62
CA MET A 141 -6.85 8.31 -4.75
C MET A 141 -6.23 6.92 -4.57
N GLY A 142 -5.71 6.61 -3.37
CA GLY A 142 -5.19 5.29 -3.02
C GLY A 142 -6.24 4.18 -3.15
N ILE A 143 -7.45 4.41 -2.59
CA ILE A 143 -8.59 3.49 -2.72
C ILE A 143 -8.99 3.31 -4.19
N GLY A 144 -9.01 4.40 -4.97
CA GLY A 144 -9.36 4.36 -6.39
C GLY A 144 -8.38 3.54 -7.22
N VAL A 145 -7.08 3.72 -7.03
CA VAL A 145 -6.05 2.93 -7.71
C VAL A 145 -6.13 1.46 -7.27
N PHE A 146 -6.35 1.21 -5.98
CA PHE A 146 -6.48 -0.16 -5.49
C PHE A 146 -7.71 -0.88 -6.02
N LEU A 147 -8.85 -0.17 -6.14
CA LEU A 147 -10.06 -0.67 -6.79
C LEU A 147 -9.81 -0.98 -8.27
N TRP A 148 -9.09 -0.12 -8.98
CA TRP A 148 -8.75 -0.36 -10.38
C TRP A 148 -7.89 -1.62 -10.57
N GLN A 149 -6.90 -1.83 -9.69
CA GLN A 149 -6.12 -3.06 -9.65
C GLN A 149 -6.99 -4.27 -9.32
N TRP A 150 -7.92 -4.14 -8.37
CA TRP A 150 -8.83 -5.21 -7.96
C TRP A 150 -9.77 -5.68 -9.08
N LEU A 151 -10.39 -4.76 -9.81
CA LEU A 151 -11.36 -5.06 -10.86
C LEU A 151 -10.81 -5.91 -12.03
N SER A 152 -9.52 -5.79 -12.30
CA SER A 152 -8.87 -6.42 -13.47
C SER A 152 -7.88 -7.53 -13.09
N CYS A 153 -7.74 -7.81 -11.80
CA CYS A 153 -6.77 -8.77 -11.28
C CYS A 153 -6.99 -10.19 -11.79
N GLN A 154 -8.24 -10.66 -11.86
CA GLN A 154 -8.53 -12.01 -12.36
C GLN A 154 -8.18 -12.15 -13.84
N SER A 155 -8.56 -11.17 -14.67
CA SER A 155 -8.31 -11.21 -16.11
C SER A 155 -6.82 -11.15 -16.43
N ASP A 156 -6.06 -10.32 -15.72
CA ASP A 156 -4.62 -10.18 -15.93
C ASP A 156 -3.89 -11.47 -15.52
N TYR A 157 -4.29 -12.07 -14.40
CA TYR A 157 -3.76 -13.34 -13.92
C TYR A 157 -4.06 -14.52 -14.87
N GLU A 158 -5.30 -14.67 -15.31
CA GLU A 158 -5.70 -15.75 -16.22
C GLU A 158 -5.05 -15.60 -17.58
N LEU A 159 -4.96 -14.38 -18.11
CA LEU A 159 -4.32 -14.10 -19.39
C LEU A 159 -2.87 -14.57 -19.38
N PHE A 160 -2.06 -14.05 -18.45
CA PHE A 160 -0.64 -14.42 -18.36
C PHE A 160 -0.47 -15.92 -18.17
N ARG A 161 -1.22 -16.53 -17.26
CA ARG A 161 -1.09 -17.97 -16.99
C ARG A 161 -1.48 -18.81 -18.20
N SER A 162 -2.51 -18.40 -18.94
CA SER A 162 -2.95 -19.11 -20.14
C SER A 162 -1.91 -19.03 -21.26
N LEU A 163 -1.30 -17.85 -21.46
CA LEU A 163 -0.23 -17.63 -22.44
C LEU A 163 1.02 -18.42 -22.04
N PHE A 164 1.46 -18.29 -20.78
CA PHE A 164 2.65 -18.97 -20.26
C PHE A 164 2.54 -20.50 -20.29
N LYS A 165 1.33 -21.05 -20.09
CA LYS A 165 1.11 -22.50 -20.17
C LYS A 165 1.10 -23.03 -21.60
N LYS A 166 0.62 -22.24 -22.57
CA LYS A 166 0.49 -22.63 -23.98
C LYS A 166 1.73 -22.29 -24.82
N SER A 167 2.60 -21.43 -24.32
CA SER A 167 3.83 -21.02 -25.00
C SER A 167 4.84 -22.16 -25.11
N VAL A 168 5.62 -22.16 -26.19
CA VAL A 168 6.73 -23.09 -26.39
C VAL A 168 7.89 -22.65 -25.49
N LYS A 169 8.14 -23.42 -24.43
CA LYS A 169 9.19 -23.16 -23.45
C LYS A 169 10.54 -23.71 -23.95
N GLU A 170 11.29 -22.89 -24.68
CA GLU A 170 12.68 -23.25 -25.02
C GLU A 170 13.61 -23.08 -23.83
N GLU A 171 14.67 -23.90 -23.80
CA GLU A 171 15.69 -23.88 -22.75
C GLU A 171 16.31 -22.49 -22.57
N ARG A 172 16.57 -21.75 -23.66
CA ARG A 172 17.12 -20.38 -23.57
C ARG A 172 16.26 -19.43 -22.72
N PHE A 173 14.93 -19.53 -22.81
CA PHE A 173 14.02 -18.66 -22.08
C PHE A 173 13.91 -19.10 -20.62
N LEU A 174 13.93 -20.41 -20.38
CA LEU A 174 13.94 -20.98 -19.03
C LEU A 174 15.22 -20.60 -18.28
N SER A 175 16.39 -20.75 -18.90
CA SER A 175 17.67 -20.35 -18.32
C SER A 175 17.74 -18.84 -18.06
N GLU A 176 17.19 -18.00 -18.97
CA GLU A 176 17.12 -16.56 -18.71
C GLU A 176 16.20 -16.25 -17.52
N LEU A 177 15.04 -16.91 -17.40
CA LEU A 177 14.13 -16.76 -16.25
C LEU A 177 14.80 -17.20 -14.95
N GLU A 178 15.47 -18.34 -14.93
CA GLU A 178 16.20 -18.85 -13.76
C GLU A 178 17.30 -17.88 -13.32
N PHE A 179 18.06 -17.33 -14.27
CA PHE A 179 19.08 -16.33 -13.97
C PHE A 179 18.46 -15.04 -13.40
N ARG A 180 17.38 -14.53 -14.00
CA ARG A 180 16.70 -13.29 -13.57
C ARG A 180 16.03 -13.44 -12.21
N LEU A 181 15.46 -14.62 -11.93
CA LEU A 181 14.80 -14.95 -10.66
C LEU A 181 15.76 -15.45 -9.60
N ASN A 182 17.03 -15.63 -9.95
CA ASN A 182 18.07 -16.20 -9.08
C ASN A 182 17.67 -17.59 -8.55
N CYS A 183 17.07 -18.39 -9.43
CA CYS A 183 16.64 -19.76 -9.16
C CYS A 183 17.65 -20.79 -9.72
N ILE A 184 18.90 -20.40 -9.93
CA ILE A 184 19.93 -21.27 -10.49
C ILE A 184 20.13 -22.45 -9.53
N ALA A 185 19.75 -23.64 -9.98
CA ALA A 185 20.09 -24.88 -9.30
C ALA A 185 21.61 -25.04 -9.35
N ASP A 186 22.28 -25.07 -8.20
CA ASP A 186 23.63 -25.60 -8.14
C ASP A 186 23.55 -27.06 -8.62
N GLU A 187 24.39 -27.52 -9.55
CA GLU A 187 24.34 -28.89 -10.12
C GLU A 187 24.30 -29.99 -9.03
N LYS A 188 24.86 -29.69 -7.85
CA LYS A 188 24.86 -30.56 -6.67
C LYS A 188 23.50 -30.67 -5.96
N GLU A 189 22.65 -29.65 -6.03
CA GLU A 189 21.29 -29.67 -5.46
C GLU A 189 20.26 -30.29 -6.41
N LEU A 190 20.51 -30.22 -7.72
CA LEU A 190 19.65 -30.80 -8.76
C LEU A 190 19.45 -32.31 -8.55
N HIS A 191 20.53 -33.03 -8.21
CA HIS A 191 20.49 -34.47 -7.92
C HIS A 191 19.97 -34.83 -6.53
N ARG A 192 19.97 -33.90 -5.57
CA ARG A 192 19.64 -34.19 -4.18
C ARG A 192 18.15 -33.98 -3.86
N ASN A 193 17.51 -32.98 -4.46
CA ASN A 193 16.14 -32.62 -4.09
C ASN A 193 15.14 -32.52 -5.26
N GLY A 194 15.57 -32.55 -6.53
CA GLY A 194 14.67 -32.31 -7.68
C GLY A 194 13.85 -31.02 -7.57
N SER A 195 14.28 -30.08 -6.69
CA SER A 195 13.39 -29.08 -6.12
C SER A 195 13.44 -27.70 -6.75
N SER A 196 14.60 -27.36 -7.30
CA SER A 196 14.87 -26.03 -7.82
C SER A 196 14.00 -25.69 -9.05
N TYR A 197 13.74 -26.66 -9.94
CA TYR A 197 12.88 -26.46 -11.12
C TYR A 197 11.41 -26.18 -10.74
N TRP A 198 10.84 -26.91 -9.77
CA TRP A 198 9.45 -26.66 -9.34
C TRP A 198 9.31 -25.34 -8.60
N GLU A 199 10.34 -24.90 -7.90
CA GLU A 199 10.34 -23.64 -7.15
C GLU A 199 10.40 -22.44 -8.08
N CYS A 200 11.17 -22.52 -9.17
CA CYS A 200 11.21 -21.52 -10.24
C CYS A 200 9.87 -21.42 -10.99
N ASP A 201 9.33 -22.55 -11.47
CA ASP A 201 8.03 -22.57 -12.18
C ASP A 201 6.90 -22.10 -11.26
N SER A 202 6.92 -22.47 -9.97
CA SER A 202 5.95 -21.99 -8.98
C SER A 202 6.08 -20.48 -8.73
N THR A 203 7.30 -19.93 -8.73
CA THR A 203 7.54 -18.49 -8.61
C THR A 203 6.99 -17.74 -9.80
N ILE A 204 7.17 -18.27 -11.02
CA ILE A 204 6.62 -17.69 -12.24
C ILE A 204 5.09 -17.75 -12.24
N GLU A 205 4.49 -18.88 -11.85
CA GLU A 205 3.02 -18.98 -11.73
C GLU A 205 2.42 -18.03 -10.69
N ARG A 206 3.21 -17.63 -9.68
CA ARG A 206 2.82 -16.70 -8.61
C ARG A 206 3.26 -15.26 -8.85
N SER A 207 3.91 -14.98 -9.97
CA SER A 207 4.47 -13.66 -10.28
C SER A 207 3.43 -12.60 -10.59
N ILE A 208 2.23 -13.01 -11.01
CA ILE A 208 1.10 -12.11 -11.19
C ILE A 208 0.15 -12.26 -10.01
N LEU A 209 -0.21 -11.12 -9.44
CA LEU A 209 -1.10 -11.01 -8.31
C LEU A 209 -2.50 -11.46 -8.74
N GLY A 210 -2.94 -12.62 -8.25
CA GLY A 210 -4.26 -13.18 -8.55
C GLY A 210 -5.31 -12.84 -7.49
N SER A 211 -6.59 -13.00 -7.84
CA SER A 211 -7.73 -12.60 -7.00
C SER A 211 -7.75 -13.29 -5.64
N ARG A 212 -7.17 -14.49 -5.52
CA ARG A 212 -7.04 -15.22 -4.25
C ARG A 212 -6.36 -14.37 -3.16
N TRP A 213 -5.39 -13.55 -3.54
CA TRP A 213 -4.66 -12.67 -2.61
C TRP A 213 -5.24 -11.26 -2.59
N LEU A 214 -5.68 -10.74 -3.74
CA LEU A 214 -6.17 -9.37 -3.80
C LEU A 214 -7.56 -9.18 -3.17
N ASN A 215 -8.44 -10.18 -3.25
CA ASN A 215 -9.77 -10.13 -2.62
C ASN A 215 -9.70 -9.87 -1.10
N PRO A 216 -9.00 -10.70 -0.30
CA PRO A 216 -8.91 -10.44 1.13
C PRO A 216 -8.22 -9.11 1.43
N LEU A 217 -7.16 -8.74 0.68
CA LEU A 217 -6.50 -7.45 0.84
C LEU A 217 -7.44 -6.26 0.59
N PHE A 218 -8.30 -6.35 -0.42
CA PHE A 218 -9.30 -5.33 -0.72
C PHE A 218 -10.35 -5.20 0.40
N TYR A 219 -10.89 -6.32 0.89
CA TYR A 219 -11.84 -6.27 2.02
C TYR A 219 -11.20 -5.72 3.28
N ILE A 220 -9.97 -6.14 3.59
CA ILE A 220 -9.22 -5.59 4.74
C ILE A 220 -9.00 -4.10 4.54
N ASN A 221 -8.65 -3.63 3.34
CA ASN A 221 -8.50 -2.20 3.04
C ASN A 221 -9.77 -1.42 3.40
N ILE A 222 -10.94 -1.86 2.94
CA ILE A 222 -12.20 -1.16 3.23
C ILE A 222 -12.51 -1.18 4.74
N ILE A 223 -12.44 -2.34 5.38
CA ILE A 223 -12.72 -2.48 6.82
C ILE A 223 -11.75 -1.64 7.65
N TRP A 224 -10.47 -1.65 7.30
CA TRP A 224 -9.42 -0.89 7.98
C TRP A 224 -9.68 0.61 7.92
N HIS A 225 -10.00 1.16 6.74
CA HIS A 225 -10.33 2.59 6.61
C HIS A 225 -11.61 2.96 7.36
N LEU A 226 -12.62 2.08 7.42
CA LEU A 226 -13.82 2.30 8.24
C LEU A 226 -13.46 2.35 9.74
N ILE A 227 -12.64 1.42 10.22
CA ILE A 227 -12.16 1.38 11.61
C ILE A 227 -11.35 2.63 11.93
N MET A 228 -10.42 3.04 11.06
CA MET A 228 -9.62 4.25 11.25
C MET A 228 -10.49 5.50 11.33
N PHE A 229 -11.47 5.63 10.43
CA PHE A 229 -12.37 6.79 10.41
C PHE A 229 -13.24 6.86 11.68
N MET A 230 -13.83 5.73 12.09
CA MET A 230 -14.62 5.67 13.33
C MET A 230 -13.76 5.91 14.58
N GLY A 231 -12.59 5.28 14.64
CA GLY A 231 -11.63 5.40 15.75
C GLY A 231 -11.12 6.84 15.90
N PHE A 232 -10.82 7.51 14.79
CA PHE A 232 -10.44 8.92 14.79
C PHE A 232 -11.52 9.81 15.41
N GLY A 233 -12.79 9.62 15.01
CA GLY A 233 -13.91 10.38 15.57
C GLY A 233 -14.08 10.15 17.08
N PHE A 234 -13.82 8.94 17.57
CA PHE A 234 -13.87 8.61 19.00
C PHE A 234 -12.72 9.25 19.78
N VAL A 235 -11.46 9.00 19.36
CA VAL A 235 -10.25 9.54 19.99
C VAL A 235 -10.31 11.06 20.04
N ASN A 236 -10.63 11.71 18.91
CA ASN A 236 -10.64 13.16 18.86
C ASN A 236 -11.74 13.79 19.76
N LYS A 237 -12.87 13.09 19.94
CA LYS A 237 -13.97 13.54 20.80
C LYS A 237 -13.68 13.36 22.29
N GLU A 238 -13.10 12.23 22.67
CA GLU A 238 -12.75 11.92 24.06
C GLU A 238 -11.74 12.93 24.61
N TYR A 239 -10.66 13.16 23.87
CA TYR A 239 -9.65 14.15 24.25
C TYR A 239 -10.24 15.56 24.30
N ARG A 240 -11.07 15.97 23.33
CA ARG A 240 -11.72 17.29 23.38
C ARG A 240 -12.59 17.50 24.63
N ARG A 241 -13.28 16.45 25.10
CA ARG A 241 -14.09 16.52 26.33
C ARG A 241 -13.22 16.64 27.59
N LEU A 242 -12.13 15.88 27.67
CA LEU A 242 -11.18 15.95 28.79
C LEU A 242 -10.54 17.34 28.87
N PHE A 243 -10.14 17.91 27.74
CA PHE A 243 -9.53 19.25 27.68
C PHE A 243 -10.52 20.39 27.99
N LYS A 244 -11.77 20.33 27.47
CA LYS A 244 -12.79 21.35 27.78
C LYS A 244 -13.12 21.42 29.27
N ARG A 245 -12.87 20.33 30.02
CA ARG A 245 -13.05 20.27 31.48
C ARG A 245 -11.91 20.91 32.26
N ASN A 246 -10.71 21.02 31.68
CA ASN A 246 -9.47 21.43 32.36
C ASN A 246 -8.92 22.81 31.98
N SER A 247 -9.61 23.60 31.16
CA SER A 247 -9.26 25.02 30.84
C SER A 247 -7.79 25.26 30.40
N LYS A 248 -7.12 24.27 29.79
CA LYS A 248 -5.80 24.45 29.16
C LYS A 248 -5.90 24.28 27.65
N ASN A 249 -5.10 25.03 26.90
CA ASN A 249 -5.05 24.88 25.45
C ASN A 249 -4.64 23.45 25.08
N PRO A 250 -5.12 22.91 23.94
CA PRO A 250 -4.76 21.58 23.45
C PRO A 250 -3.26 21.42 23.08
N CYS A 251 -2.44 22.46 23.29
CA CYS A 251 -1.01 22.50 23.03
C CYS A 251 -0.18 22.82 24.28
N ASP A 252 -0.83 23.06 25.42
CA ASP A 252 -0.18 23.36 26.70
C ASP A 252 -0.25 22.08 27.56
N GLU A 253 0.50 21.04 27.18
CA GLU A 253 0.96 20.05 28.15
C GLU A 253 2.07 20.72 28.98
N ASP A 254 1.68 21.51 29.99
CA ASP A 254 2.62 21.86 31.08
C ASP A 254 2.98 20.55 31.81
N ASP A 255 4.20 20.08 31.62
CA ASP A 255 5.23 19.93 32.66
C ASP A 255 4.80 19.39 34.04
N SER A 256 3.82 18.47 34.12
CA SER A 256 3.41 17.84 35.38
C SER A 256 3.76 16.35 35.49
N SER A 257 4.76 15.88 34.73
CA SER A 257 5.36 14.54 34.87
C SER A 257 6.81 14.58 35.36
N GLN A 258 7.19 15.60 36.14
CA GLN A 258 8.33 15.55 37.04
C GLN A 258 7.89 15.70 38.51
N THR A 259 7.12 14.74 39.02
CA THR A 259 7.15 14.34 40.43
C THR A 259 6.42 13.01 40.59
N PHE A 260 7.15 11.93 40.37
CA PHE A 260 6.90 10.65 41.04
C PHE A 260 8.26 10.11 41.49
N ILE A 261 8.69 10.60 42.66
CA ILE A 261 9.38 9.81 43.68
C ILE A 261 8.55 9.98 44.95
#